data_AF-A0A512NNC8-F1
#
_entry.id   AF-A0A512NNC8-F1
#
_cell.length_a   1.000
_cell.length_b   1.000
_cell.length_c   1.000
_cell.angle_alpha   90.00
_cell.angle_beta   90.00
_cell.angle_gamma   90.00
#
_symmetry.space_group_name_H-M   'P 1'
#
loop_
_entity.id
_entity.type
_entity.pdbx_description
1 polymer ?
#
loop_
_entity_poly.entity_id
_entity_poly.type
_entity_poly.pdbx_seq_one_letter_code
_entity_poly.pdbx_strand_id
1 'polypeptide(L)'
;MARQSGREPPISYRPPQALREEFRARVEKSGLTAGAFITQSVFGGPAPRQSRRPAVEHRTVARLLAETAQVNAQLQTLAAGGHDPAALESAVRELREIRAACLEALGRSP
;
A
#
# COMPACT_ATOMS: atom_id res chain seq x y z
N MET A 1 -13.26 -22.57 38.30
CA MET A 1 -12.78 -21.18 38.45
C MET A 1 -12.89 -20.48 37.11
N ALA A 2 -13.76 -19.48 36.99
CA ALA A 2 -13.93 -18.72 35.75
C ALA A 2 -12.73 -17.79 35.52
N ARG A 3 -12.14 -17.83 34.33
CA ARG A 3 -11.06 -16.91 33.93
C ARG A 3 -11.65 -15.51 33.76
N GLN A 4 -11.45 -14.62 34.73
CA GLN A 4 -11.66 -13.20 34.51
C GLN A 4 -10.56 -12.71 33.56
N SER A 5 -10.87 -12.58 32.27
CA SER A 5 -9.99 -11.89 31.34
C SER A 5 -10.07 -10.40 31.65
N GLY A 6 -9.24 -9.94 32.59
CA GLY A 6 -9.19 -8.57 33.09
C GLY A 6 -8.66 -7.58 32.06
N ARG A 7 -9.44 -7.31 31.02
CA ARG A 7 -9.31 -6.08 30.23
C ARG A 7 -10.55 -5.25 30.47
N GLU A 8 -10.34 -4.04 30.95
CA GLU A 8 -11.39 -3.04 31.11
C GLU A 8 -12.08 -2.82 29.75
N PRO A 9 -13.41 -2.65 29.70
CA PRO A 9 -14.13 -2.45 28.46
C PRO A 9 -13.57 -1.26 27.67
N PRO A 10 -13.57 -1.34 26.33
CA PRO A 10 -13.00 -0.29 25.50
C PRO A 10 -13.77 1.02 25.68
N ILE A 11 -13.04 2.14 25.66
CA ILE A 11 -13.63 3.47 25.64
C ILE A 11 -14.39 3.64 24.32
N SER A 12 -15.72 3.68 24.39
CA SER A 12 -16.56 3.91 23.22
C SER A 12 -16.74 5.41 22.98
N TYR A 13 -16.22 5.90 21.86
CA TYR A 13 -16.47 7.26 21.39
C TYR A 13 -17.36 7.22 20.15
N ARG A 14 -18.43 8.01 20.16
CA ARG A 14 -19.32 8.18 19.03
C ARG A 14 -19.30 9.66 18.60
N PRO A 15 -18.71 9.99 17.44
CA PRO A 15 -18.74 11.35 16.93
C PRO A 15 -20.19 11.85 16.73
N PRO A 16 -20.46 13.15 16.96
CA PRO A 16 -21.70 13.78 16.55
C PRO A 16 -22.03 13.47 15.09
N GLN A 17 -23.32 13.36 14.74
CA GLN A 17 -23.72 12.93 13.40
C GLN A 17 -23.13 13.80 12.29
N ALA A 18 -23.08 15.12 12.49
CA ALA A 18 -22.51 16.08 11.55
C ALA A 18 -21.01 15.88 11.29
N LEU A 19 -20.27 15.28 12.24
CA LEU A 19 -18.81 15.11 12.15
C LEU A 19 -18.39 13.70 11.72
N ARG A 20 -19.34 12.79 11.46
CA ARG A 20 -19.00 11.38 11.14
C ARG A 20 -18.22 11.26 9.83
N GLU A 21 -18.64 11.97 8.79
CA GLU A 21 -17.99 11.90 7.49
C GLU A 21 -16.61 12.52 7.53
N GLU A 22 -16.50 13.67 8.18
CA GLU A 22 -15.22 14.33 8.41
C GLU A 22 -14.26 13.44 9.20
N PHE A 23 -14.73 12.80 10.27
CA PHE A 23 -13.93 11.85 11.03
C PHE A 23 -13.43 10.70 10.15
N ARG A 24 -14.30 10.09 9.34
CA ARG A 24 -13.92 9.01 8.41
C ARG A 24 -12.88 9.47 7.40
N ALA A 25 -13.06 10.65 6.80
CA ALA A 25 -12.13 11.21 5.82
C ALA A 25 -10.75 11.47 6.44
N ARG A 26 -10.70 11.98 7.67
CA ARG A 26 -9.45 12.22 8.41
C ARG A 26 -8.74 10.90 8.75
N VAL A 27 -9.47 9.89 9.21
CA VAL A 27 -8.92 8.54 9.48
C VAL A 27 -8.36 7.92 8.21
N GLU A 28 -9.10 7.95 7.10
CA GLU A 28 -8.64 7.40 5.83
C GLU A 28 -7.38 8.11 5.33
N LYS A 29 -7.38 9.45 5.36
CA LYS A 29 -6.23 10.27 4.97
C LYS A 29 -4.99 10.01 5.84
N SER A 30 -5.19 9.67 7.11
CA SER A 30 -4.08 9.35 8.02
C SER A 30 -3.41 8.00 7.73
N GLY A 31 -4.11 7.08 7.05
CA GLY A 31 -3.67 5.70 6.88
C GLY A 31 -3.62 4.87 8.17
N LEU A 32 -4.12 5.41 9.29
CA LEU A 32 -4.17 4.74 10.60
C LEU A 32 -5.51 4.05 10.82
N THR A 33 -5.55 3.10 11.76
CA THR A 33 -6.83 2.64 12.32
C THR A 33 -7.46 3.76 13.14
N ALA A 34 -8.80 3.78 13.27
CA ALA A 34 -9.50 4.83 14.02
C ALA A 34 -8.98 5.00 15.46
N GLY A 35 -8.67 3.89 16.15
CA GLY A 35 -8.07 3.92 17.48
C GLY A 35 -6.68 4.55 17.49
N ALA A 36 -5.81 4.19 16.54
CA ALA A 36 -4.47 4.77 16.44
C ALA A 36 -4.53 6.26 16.05
N PHE A 37 -5.44 6.64 15.15
CA PHE A 37 -5.71 8.03 14.78
C PHE A 37 -6.15 8.86 15.98
N ILE A 38 -7.10 8.36 16.79
CA ILE A 38 -7.56 9.03 18.01
C ILE A 38 -6.42 9.16 19.02
N THR A 39 -5.69 8.07 19.30
CA THR A 39 -4.58 8.09 20.25
C THR A 39 -3.49 9.08 19.82
N GLN A 40 -3.14 9.12 18.52
CA GLN A 40 -2.19 10.09 18.00
C GLN A 40 -2.71 11.53 18.13
N SER A 41 -3.98 11.76 17.76
CA SER A 41 -4.59 13.10 17.76
C SER A 41 -4.74 13.66 19.18
N VAL A 42 -5.00 12.81 20.17
CA VAL A 42 -5.24 13.21 21.57
C VAL A 42 -3.94 13.30 22.37
N PHE A 43 -3.02 12.35 22.20
CA PHE A 43 -1.84 12.22 23.07
C PHE A 43 -0.52 12.60 22.38
N GLY A 44 -0.53 12.94 21.09
CA GLY A 44 0.66 13.38 20.36
C GLY A 44 1.77 12.33 20.24
N GLY A 45 1.48 11.06 20.54
CA GLY A 45 2.46 9.97 20.49
C GLY A 45 2.96 9.69 19.07
N PRO A 46 4.21 9.24 18.90
CA PRO A 46 4.69 8.79 17.60
C PRO A 46 3.77 7.67 17.11
N ALA A 47 3.26 7.81 15.88
CA ALA A 47 2.39 6.80 15.30
C ALA A 47 3.07 5.42 15.43
N PRO A 48 2.36 4.38 15.92
CA PRO A 48 2.93 3.03 15.98
C PRO A 48 3.45 2.70 14.59
N ARG A 49 4.73 2.26 14.52
CA ARG A 49 5.51 2.06 13.28
C ARG A 49 4.61 1.64 12.14
N GLN A 50 4.28 2.64 11.34
CA GLN A 50 3.49 2.65 10.11
C GLN A 50 3.01 1.25 9.70
N SER A 51 1.86 0.81 10.23
CA SER A 51 1.02 -0.14 9.52
C SER A 51 0.48 0.63 8.31
N ARG A 52 1.34 0.73 7.28
CA ARG A 52 1.00 1.35 5.99
C ARG A 52 -0.24 0.62 5.48
N ARG A 53 -1.40 1.24 5.60
CA ARG A 53 -2.36 1.18 4.49
C ARG A 53 -1.86 2.22 3.50
N PRO A 54 -1.10 1.86 2.45
CA PRO A 54 -0.98 2.77 1.33
C PRO A 54 -2.39 2.93 0.74
N ALA A 55 -2.72 4.16 0.37
CA ALA A 55 -3.95 4.49 -0.36
C ALA A 55 -4.05 3.77 -1.72
N VAL A 56 -3.01 3.06 -2.14
CA VAL A 56 -2.96 2.22 -3.34
C VAL A 56 -3.33 0.80 -2.95
N GLU A 57 -4.32 0.25 -3.64
CA GLU A 57 -4.77 -1.12 -3.48
C GLU A 57 -3.60 -2.06 -3.83
N HIS A 58 -2.90 -2.60 -2.83
CA HIS A 58 -1.69 -3.41 -2.98
C HIS A 58 -1.86 -4.55 -3.99
N ARG A 59 -3.08 -5.09 -4.12
CA ARG A 59 -3.40 -6.13 -5.09
C ARG A 59 -3.38 -5.58 -6.52
N THR A 60 -3.77 -4.34 -6.75
CA THR A 60 -3.60 -3.63 -8.03
C THR A 60 -2.11 -3.48 -8.38
N VAL A 61 -1.27 -3.06 -7.43
CA VAL A 61 0.19 -2.94 -7.68
C VAL A 61 0.84 -4.30 -7.93
N ALA A 62 0.46 -5.33 -7.16
CA ALA A 62 0.95 -6.69 -7.36
C ALA A 62 0.54 -7.26 -8.74
N ARG A 63 -0.67 -6.93 -9.20
CA ARG A 63 -1.14 -7.31 -10.54
C ARG A 63 -0.32 -6.64 -11.63
N LEU A 64 -0.11 -5.32 -11.54
CA LEU A 64 0.74 -4.58 -12.49
C LEU A 64 2.17 -5.14 -12.54
N LEU A 65 2.73 -5.51 -11.39
CA LEU A 65 4.05 -6.15 -11.31
C LEU A 65 4.09 -7.48 -12.09
N ALA A 66 3.06 -8.32 -11.95
CA ALA A 66 2.95 -9.58 -12.68
C ALA A 66 2.81 -9.36 -14.19
N GLU A 67 1.98 -8.41 -14.60
CA GLU A 67 1.79 -8.04 -16.01
C GLU A 67 3.11 -7.52 -16.62
N THR A 68 3.86 -6.69 -15.90
CA THR A 68 5.17 -6.17 -16.32
C THR A 68 6.19 -7.29 -16.56
N ALA A 69 6.20 -8.32 -15.69
CA ALA A 69 7.08 -9.48 -15.84
C ALA A 69 6.72 -10.33 -17.08
N GLN A 70 5.43 -10.50 -17.37
CA GLN A 70 4.96 -11.21 -18.57
C GLN A 70 5.40 -10.49 -19.85
N VAL A 71 5.24 -9.16 -19.91
CA VAL A 71 5.69 -8.37 -21.07
C VAL A 71 7.21 -8.48 -21.26
N ASN A 72 7.99 -8.47 -20.18
CA ASN A 72 9.45 -8.65 -20.29
C ASN A 72 9.83 -10.01 -20.93
N ALA A 73 9.15 -11.10 -20.54
CA ALA A 73 9.39 -12.42 -21.11
C ALA A 73 9.04 -12.49 -22.62
N GLN A 74 7.94 -11.83 -23.01
CA GLN A 74 7.54 -11.73 -24.43
C GLN A 74 8.57 -10.93 -25.24
N LEU A 75 9.03 -9.79 -24.72
CA LEU A 75 10.06 -8.99 -25.37
C LEU A 75 11.37 -9.76 -25.55
N GLN A 76 11.81 -10.54 -24.54
CA GLN A 76 13.01 -11.37 -24.69
C GLN A 76 12.83 -12.47 -25.75
N THR A 77 11.62 -13.01 -25.91
CA THR A 77 11.32 -13.97 -26.98
C THR A 77 11.38 -13.30 -28.35
N LEU A 78 10.83 -12.09 -28.48
CA LEU A 78 10.87 -11.30 -29.72
C LEU A 78 12.30 -10.86 -30.07
N ALA A 79 13.13 -10.57 -29.06
CA ALA A 79 14.55 -10.26 -29.22
C ALA A 79 15.30 -11.34 -30.01
N ALA A 80 15.02 -12.61 -29.68
CA ALA A 80 15.64 -13.75 -30.34
C ALA A 80 15.24 -13.88 -31.82
N GLY A 81 14.15 -13.21 -32.24
CA GLY A 81 13.65 -13.19 -33.61
C GLY A 81 14.27 -12.13 -34.53
N GLY A 82 15.35 -11.45 -34.12
CA GLY A 82 16.10 -10.52 -34.98
C GLY A 82 15.48 -9.13 -35.14
N HIS A 83 14.87 -8.60 -34.09
CA HIS A 83 14.29 -7.25 -34.08
C HIS A 83 15.35 -6.17 -33.83
N ASP A 84 14.97 -4.90 -34.00
CA ASP A 84 15.83 -3.74 -33.67
C ASP A 84 16.28 -3.81 -32.19
N PRO A 85 17.58 -4.06 -31.93
CA PRO A 85 18.06 -4.26 -30.58
C PRO A 85 17.98 -2.98 -29.73
N ALA A 86 18.05 -1.80 -30.34
CA ALA A 86 17.99 -0.53 -29.61
C ALA A 86 16.58 -0.23 -29.09
N ALA A 87 15.56 -0.44 -29.95
CA ALA A 87 14.16 -0.28 -29.55
C ALA A 87 13.77 -1.28 -28.44
N LEU A 88 14.24 -2.53 -28.55
CA LEU A 88 14.01 -3.55 -27.55
C LEU A 88 14.66 -3.20 -26.20
N GLU A 89 15.92 -2.75 -26.21
CA GLU A 89 16.62 -2.38 -24.99
C GLU A 89 15.93 -1.21 -24.27
N SER A 90 15.40 -0.24 -25.02
CA SER A 90 14.59 0.85 -24.46
C SER A 90 13.33 0.32 -23.77
N ALA A 91 12.57 -0.56 -24.44
CA ALA A 91 11.36 -1.14 -23.88
C ALA A 91 11.62 -1.98 -22.61
N VAL A 92 12.73 -2.73 -22.59
CA VAL A 92 13.15 -3.50 -21.40
C VAL A 92 13.53 -2.57 -20.25
N ARG A 93 14.18 -1.44 -20.53
CA ARG A 93 14.52 -0.43 -19.52
C ARG A 93 13.26 0.18 -18.90
N GLU A 94 12.30 0.62 -19.72
CA GLU A 94 11.03 1.19 -19.25
C GLU A 94 10.25 0.20 -18.37
N LEU A 95 10.21 -1.09 -18.72
CA LEU A 95 9.60 -2.12 -17.88
C LEU A 95 10.32 -2.32 -16.54
N ARG A 96 11.65 -2.21 -16.51
CA ARG A 96 12.41 -2.29 -15.26
C ARG A 96 12.10 -1.12 -14.34
N GLU A 97 11.92 0.08 -14.89
CA GLU A 97 11.51 1.28 -14.15
C GLU A 97 10.10 1.12 -13.56
N ILE A 98 9.13 0.62 -14.34
CA ILE A 98 7.77 0.32 -13.86
C ILE A 98 7.80 -0.74 -12.75
N ARG A 99 8.60 -1.80 -12.91
CA ARG A 99 8.79 -2.85 -11.89
C ARG A 99 9.34 -2.27 -10.59
N ALA A 100 10.33 -1.39 -10.66
CA ALA A 100 10.94 -0.74 -9.51
C ALA A 100 9.91 0.14 -8.75
N ALA A 101 9.15 0.97 -9.47
CA ALA A 101 8.10 1.79 -8.89
C ALA A 101 7.02 0.94 -8.18
N CYS A 102 6.66 -0.21 -8.74
CA CYS A 102 5.74 -1.15 -8.10
C CYS A 102 6.31 -1.77 -6.81
N LEU A 103 7.60 -2.14 -6.80
CA LEU A 103 8.26 -2.69 -5.61
C LEU A 103 8.34 -1.66 -4.49
N GLU A 104 8.70 -0.41 -4.81
CA GLU A 104 8.70 0.71 -3.85
C GLU A 104 7.31 0.97 -3.27
N ALA A 105 6.27 0.99 -4.12
CA ALA A 105 4.89 1.15 -3.68
C ALA A 105 4.40 0.02 -2.77
N LEU A 106 4.93 -1.20 -2.95
CA LEU A 106 4.69 -2.35 -2.07
C LEU A 106 5.58 -2.36 -0.82
N GLY A 107 6.51 -1.40 -0.68
CA GLY A 107 7.47 -1.35 0.43
C GLY A 107 8.56 -2.42 0.36
N ARG A 108 8.89 -2.90 -0.85
CA ARG A 108 9.95 -3.88 -1.15
C ARG A 108 11.12 -3.18 -1.84
N SER A 109 12.30 -3.81 -1.80
CA SER A 109 13.45 -3.32 -2.56
C SER A 109 13.27 -3.57 -4.07
N PRO A 110 13.62 -2.61 -4.95
CA PRO A 110 13.50 -2.71 -6.41
C PRO A 110 14.46 -3.70 -7.07
#